data_AF-E8U8X2-F1
#
_entry.id   AF-E8U8X2-F1
#
_cell.length_a   1.000
_cell.length_b   1.000
_cell.length_c   1.000
_cell.angle_alpha   90.00
_cell.angle_beta   90.00
_cell.angle_gamma   90.00
#
_symmetry.space_group_name_H-M   'P 1'
#
loop_
_entity.id
_entity.type
_entity.pdbx_description
1 polymer ?
#
loop_
_entity_poly.entity_id
_entity_poly.type
_entity_poly.pdbx_seq_one_letter_code
_entity_poly.pdbx_strand_id
1 'polypeptide(L)'
;MHLTTVPLHGGALDAYRAACTALRVKALVIELSPALPVQPMTCLRVTGSFADAMAEAARVRDLLAAQGFPTTRVKVEAAPWNPGVPVTDAQGMAEPPGRYFEYHARLTLPDGADLSGLREACAQHRAHVSRNPLKVREDGLQERFVTLRAYGVGREAVEARAAELEGALRRAGWTVASTVLEYCVHDDHLALDGGWGQP
;
A
#
# COMPACT_ATOMS: atom_id res chain seq x y z
N MET A 1 1.12 6.42 -6.61
CA MET A 1 -0.32 6.68 -6.91
C MET A 1 -0.99 5.36 -7.22
N HIS A 2 -2.17 5.17 -6.63
CA HIS A 2 -2.97 3.96 -6.72
C HIS A 2 -4.43 4.31 -7.02
N LEU A 3 -5.03 3.62 -7.98
CA LEU A 3 -6.47 3.63 -8.18
C LEU A 3 -7.00 2.24 -7.88
N THR A 4 -7.91 2.13 -6.91
CA THR A 4 -8.46 0.86 -6.46
C THR A 4 -9.82 0.63 -7.10
N THR A 5 -10.08 -0.57 -7.61
CA THR A 5 -11.37 -0.95 -8.17
C THR A 5 -12.33 -1.45 -7.08
N VAL A 6 -13.57 -1.75 -7.47
CA VAL A 6 -14.40 -2.69 -6.69
C VAL A 6 -13.66 -4.03 -6.49
N PRO A 7 -13.97 -4.81 -5.44
CA PRO A 7 -13.37 -6.13 -5.26
C PRO A 7 -13.58 -7.03 -6.49
N LEU A 8 -12.52 -7.71 -6.93
CA LEU A 8 -12.53 -8.63 -8.06
C LEU A 8 -12.03 -10.01 -7.63
N HIS A 9 -12.56 -11.07 -8.24
CA HIS A 9 -12.25 -12.45 -7.89
C HIS A 9 -12.13 -13.32 -9.15
N GLY A 10 -11.38 -14.42 -9.06
CA GLY A 10 -11.23 -15.41 -10.13
C GLY A 10 -10.82 -14.77 -11.46
N GLY A 11 -11.47 -15.17 -12.56
CA GLY A 11 -11.15 -14.69 -13.90
C GLY A 11 -11.26 -13.16 -14.10
N ALA A 12 -11.99 -12.45 -13.23
CA ALA A 12 -12.04 -10.98 -13.28
C ALA A 12 -10.71 -10.33 -12.88
N LEU A 13 -9.91 -10.96 -12.00
CA LEU A 13 -8.57 -10.48 -11.66
C LEU A 13 -7.59 -10.64 -12.83
N ASP A 14 -7.73 -11.72 -13.60
CA ASP A 14 -6.92 -11.93 -14.80
C ASP A 14 -7.27 -10.91 -15.89
N ALA A 15 -8.56 -10.67 -16.11
CA ALA A 15 -9.02 -9.63 -17.03
C ALA A 15 -8.55 -8.23 -16.61
N TYR A 16 -8.61 -7.93 -15.31
CA TYR A 16 -8.08 -6.67 -14.75
C TYR A 16 -6.59 -6.52 -15.01
N ARG A 17 -5.80 -7.56 -14.75
CA ARG A 17 -4.36 -7.57 -15.02
C ARG A 17 -4.07 -7.31 -16.49
N ALA A 18 -4.80 -7.97 -17.39
CA ALA A 18 -4.65 -7.76 -18.84
C ALA A 18 -5.00 -6.32 -19.26
N ALA A 19 -6.07 -5.74 -18.71
CA ALA A 19 -6.43 -4.35 -18.95
C ALA A 19 -5.34 -3.39 -18.46
N CYS A 20 -4.79 -3.59 -17.26
CA CYS A 20 -3.67 -2.81 -16.77
C CYS A 20 -2.45 -2.89 -17.70
N THR A 21 -2.11 -4.08 -18.19
CA THR A 21 -1.01 -4.26 -19.16
C THR A 21 -1.27 -3.48 -20.46
N ALA A 22 -2.49 -3.56 -21.01
CA ALA A 22 -2.86 -2.82 -22.21
C ALA A 22 -2.76 -1.29 -22.02
N LEU A 23 -3.11 -0.81 -20.82
CA LEU A 23 -3.01 0.60 -20.43
C LEU A 23 -1.59 1.02 -19.99
N ARG A 24 -0.63 0.08 -19.98
CA ARG A 24 0.75 0.29 -19.51
C ARG A 24 0.86 0.78 -18.06
N VAL A 25 -0.08 0.33 -17.22
CA VAL A 25 -0.06 0.58 -15.77
C VAL A 25 0.20 -0.72 -15.04
N LYS A 26 0.91 -0.67 -13.91
CA LYS A 26 1.18 -1.88 -13.13
C LYS A 26 -0.06 -2.27 -12.33
N ALA A 27 -0.49 -3.52 -12.46
CA ALA A 27 -1.49 -4.10 -11.57
C ALA A 27 -0.86 -4.53 -10.24
N LEU A 28 -1.59 -4.31 -9.15
CA LEU A 28 -1.31 -4.77 -7.80
C LEU A 28 -2.63 -5.22 -7.19
N VAL A 29 -2.59 -6.20 -6.29
CA VAL A 29 -3.73 -6.56 -5.46
C VAL A 29 -3.24 -6.57 -4.03
N ILE A 30 -4.01 -5.98 -3.12
CA ILE A 30 -3.81 -6.16 -1.69
C ILE A 30 -4.87 -7.15 -1.19
N GLU A 31 -4.39 -8.26 -0.64
CA GLU A 31 -5.22 -9.26 0.04
C GLU A 31 -4.70 -9.42 1.47
N LEU A 32 -5.50 -9.05 2.46
CA LEU A 32 -5.14 -9.20 3.88
C LEU A 32 -5.33 -10.62 4.39
N SER A 33 -6.46 -11.23 3.99
CA SER A 33 -6.77 -12.62 4.26
C SER A 33 -7.83 -13.10 3.26
N PRO A 34 -8.01 -14.43 3.11
CA PRO A 34 -9.04 -15.00 2.24
C PRO A 34 -10.47 -14.56 2.58
N ALA A 35 -10.72 -14.07 3.80
CA ALA A 35 -12.03 -13.62 4.28
C ALA A 35 -12.19 -12.08 4.32
N LEU A 36 -11.17 -11.34 3.89
CA LEU A 36 -11.13 -9.88 3.93
C LEU A 36 -11.18 -9.28 2.51
N PRO A 37 -11.49 -7.97 2.38
CA PRO A 37 -11.58 -7.33 1.07
C PRO A 37 -10.31 -7.50 0.25
N VAL A 38 -10.49 -7.97 -0.98
CA VAL A 38 -9.46 -7.90 -2.03
C VAL A 38 -9.52 -6.50 -2.62
N GLN A 39 -8.38 -5.81 -2.66
CA GLN A 39 -8.26 -4.48 -3.24
C GLN A 39 -7.37 -4.53 -4.49
N PRO A 40 -7.92 -4.78 -5.69
CA PRO A 40 -7.20 -4.63 -6.94
C PRO A 40 -6.95 -3.14 -7.19
N MET A 41 -5.70 -2.77 -7.41
CA MET A 41 -5.30 -1.40 -7.60
C MET A 41 -4.20 -1.25 -8.63
N THR A 42 -4.11 -0.10 -9.26
CA THR A 42 -2.97 0.24 -10.12
C THR A 42 -1.81 0.71 -9.27
N CYS A 43 -0.61 0.72 -9.83
CA CYS A 43 0.58 1.36 -9.26
C CYS A 43 1.23 2.19 -10.36
N LEU A 44 1.19 3.51 -10.19
CA LEU A 44 1.76 4.47 -11.13
C LEU A 44 2.73 5.42 -10.42
N ARG A 45 3.77 5.80 -11.16
CA ARG A 45 4.66 6.90 -10.80
C ARG A 45 4.36 8.07 -11.72
N VAL A 46 4.19 9.23 -11.13
CA VAL A 46 4.00 10.50 -11.84
C VAL A 46 5.08 11.45 -11.35
N THR A 47 5.76 12.09 -12.28
CA THR A 47 6.70 13.18 -11.98
C THR A 47 5.99 14.49 -12.30
N GLY A 48 5.91 15.39 -11.33
CA GLY A 48 5.24 16.67 -11.50
C GLY A 48 4.63 17.17 -10.21
N SER A 49 3.69 18.09 -10.35
CA SER A 49 2.91 18.66 -9.26
C SER A 49 1.78 17.71 -8.80
N PHE A 50 1.16 18.05 -7.67
CA PHE A 50 -0.06 17.39 -7.22
C PHE A 50 -1.18 17.48 -8.28
N ALA A 51 -1.29 18.61 -8.99
CA ALA A 51 -2.29 18.78 -10.05
C ALA A 51 -2.06 17.82 -11.22
N ASP A 52 -0.80 17.60 -11.61
CA ASP A 52 -0.43 16.63 -12.66
C ASP A 52 -0.78 15.20 -12.25
N ALA A 53 -0.53 14.85 -10.98
CA ALA A 53 -0.90 13.54 -10.43
C ALA A 53 -2.43 13.34 -10.43
N MET A 54 -3.21 14.37 -10.07
CA MET A 54 -4.67 14.28 -10.09
C MET A 54 -5.25 14.22 -11.50
N ALA A 55 -4.67 14.95 -12.47
CA ALA A 55 -5.05 14.85 -13.88
C ALA A 55 -4.77 13.45 -14.44
N GLU A 56 -3.60 12.88 -14.11
CA GLU A 56 -3.27 11.51 -14.49
C GLU A 56 -4.17 10.48 -13.82
N ALA A 57 -4.54 10.69 -12.55
CA ALA A 57 -5.52 9.85 -11.86
C ALA A 57 -6.86 9.84 -12.59
N ALA A 58 -7.38 11.02 -12.94
CA ALA A 58 -8.64 11.13 -13.69
C ALA A 58 -8.55 10.40 -15.04
N ARG A 59 -7.47 10.58 -15.79
CA ARG A 59 -7.24 9.90 -17.07
C ARG A 59 -7.23 8.38 -16.92
N VAL A 60 -6.49 7.85 -15.94
CA VAL A 60 -6.37 6.40 -15.71
C VAL A 60 -7.69 5.81 -15.22
N ARG A 61 -8.42 6.53 -14.36
CA ARG A 61 -9.77 6.13 -13.92
C ARG A 61 -10.69 5.93 -15.12
N ASP A 62 -10.75 6.90 -16.03
CA ASP A 62 -11.66 6.86 -17.16
C ASP A 62 -11.28 5.71 -18.13
N LEU A 63 -9.98 5.46 -18.31
CA LEU A 63 -9.49 4.33 -19.09
C LEU A 63 -9.82 2.97 -18.46
N LEU A 64 -9.68 2.83 -17.14
CA LEU A 64 -10.06 1.60 -16.45
C LEU A 64 -11.57 1.37 -16.51
N ALA A 65 -12.38 2.42 -16.33
CA ALA A 65 -13.83 2.35 -16.45
C ALA A 65 -14.26 1.91 -17.86
N ALA A 66 -13.62 2.44 -18.91
CA ALA A 66 -13.85 2.02 -20.29
C ALA A 66 -13.48 0.55 -20.56
N GLN A 67 -12.60 -0.04 -19.74
CA GLN A 67 -12.26 -1.47 -19.77
C GLN A 67 -13.16 -2.33 -18.85
N GLY A 68 -14.18 -1.74 -18.21
CA GLY A 68 -15.10 -2.44 -17.31
C GLY A 68 -14.63 -2.52 -15.85
N PHE A 69 -13.62 -1.73 -15.46
CA PHE A 69 -13.05 -1.73 -14.12
C PHE A 69 -13.18 -0.37 -13.43
N PRO A 70 -14.40 0.04 -13.01
CA PRO A 70 -14.59 1.31 -12.32
C PRO A 70 -13.82 1.36 -10.99
N THR A 71 -13.23 2.50 -10.69
CA THR A 71 -12.43 2.73 -9.47
C THR A 71 -13.27 3.32 -8.35
N THR A 72 -13.05 2.85 -7.13
CA THR A 72 -13.72 3.29 -5.90
C THR A 72 -12.83 4.11 -4.98
N ARG A 73 -11.52 4.19 -5.27
CA ARG A 73 -10.54 4.99 -4.51
C ARG A 73 -9.44 5.52 -5.41
N VAL A 74 -9.00 6.73 -5.16
CA VAL A 74 -7.78 7.35 -5.66
C VAL A 74 -6.89 7.71 -4.48
N LYS A 75 -5.69 7.15 -4.46
CA LYS A 75 -4.63 7.48 -3.49
C LYS A 75 -3.42 8.07 -4.20
N VAL A 76 -3.04 9.28 -3.83
CA VAL A 76 -1.83 9.95 -4.32
C VAL A 76 -0.83 10.06 -3.18
N GLU A 77 0.39 9.62 -3.45
CA GLU A 77 1.50 9.66 -2.51
C GLU A 77 2.68 10.39 -3.11
N ALA A 78 3.38 11.12 -2.25
CA ALA A 78 4.63 11.77 -2.53
C ALA A 78 5.80 10.94 -2.00
N ALA A 79 6.94 11.03 -2.68
CA ALA A 79 8.19 10.53 -2.12
C ALA A 79 8.54 11.33 -0.85
N PRO A 80 9.15 10.71 0.16
CA PRO A 80 9.30 11.32 1.48
C PRO A 80 10.31 12.47 1.50
N TRP A 81 11.10 12.62 0.45
CA TRP A 81 12.04 13.72 0.22
C TRP A 81 11.47 14.85 -0.65
N ASN A 82 10.22 14.75 -1.11
CA ASN A 82 9.61 15.82 -1.89
C ASN A 82 9.44 17.08 -1.02
N PRO A 83 9.62 18.29 -1.60
CA PRO A 83 9.32 19.53 -0.90
C PRO A 83 7.87 19.55 -0.38
N GLY A 84 7.70 20.02 0.86
CA GLY A 84 6.39 20.08 1.52
C GLY A 84 5.97 18.82 2.27
N VAL A 85 6.71 17.71 2.17
CA VAL A 85 6.51 16.56 3.06
C VAL A 85 7.01 16.91 4.47
N PRO A 86 6.21 16.69 5.54
CA PRO A 86 6.59 17.05 6.90
C PRO A 86 7.79 16.25 7.41
N VAL A 87 8.78 16.94 7.97
CA VAL A 87 9.98 16.30 8.56
C VAL A 87 9.79 16.07 10.06
N THR A 88 9.22 17.05 10.76
CA THR A 88 9.00 17.00 12.23
C THR A 88 7.53 16.79 12.58
N ASP A 89 7.27 16.34 13.82
CA ASP A 89 5.89 16.13 14.30
C ASP A 89 5.08 17.42 14.32
N ALA A 90 5.70 18.55 14.65
CA ALA A 90 5.03 19.85 14.58
C ALA A 90 4.56 20.18 13.15
N GLN A 91 5.32 19.82 12.12
CA GLN A 91 4.89 19.96 10.73
C GLN A 91 3.78 18.96 10.40
N GLY A 92 3.92 17.70 10.82
CA GLY A 92 2.91 16.66 10.60
C GLY A 92 1.55 16.99 11.25
N MET A 93 1.55 17.59 12.44
CA MET A 93 0.34 18.06 13.12
C MET A 93 -0.31 19.27 12.45
N ALA A 94 0.46 20.07 11.71
CA ALA A 94 -0.03 21.24 10.99
C ALA A 94 -0.63 20.89 9.62
N GLU A 95 -0.43 19.66 9.14
CA GLU A 95 -0.94 19.20 7.86
C GLU A 95 -2.48 19.01 7.88
N PRO A 96 -3.14 19.15 6.72
CA PRO A 96 -4.56 18.84 6.61
C PRO A 96 -4.89 17.42 7.09
N PRO A 97 -6.08 17.20 7.69
CA PRO A 97 -6.50 15.88 8.11
C PRO A 97 -6.58 14.94 6.91
N GLY A 98 -6.32 13.65 7.15
CA GLY A 98 -6.33 12.61 6.12
C GLY A 98 -4.99 12.40 5.41
N ARG A 99 -3.96 13.21 5.72
CA ARG A 99 -2.58 12.94 5.29
C ARG A 99 -1.83 12.12 6.32
N TYR A 100 -0.95 11.25 5.85
CA TYR A 100 -0.21 10.32 6.69
C TYR A 100 1.01 9.77 5.98
N PHE A 101 1.99 9.31 6.75
CA PHE A 101 3.04 8.47 6.23
C PHE A 101 2.58 7.02 6.14
N GLU A 102 2.99 6.34 5.08
CA GLU A 102 2.80 4.90 4.91
C GLU A 102 4.17 4.26 4.66
N TYR A 103 4.56 3.37 5.58
CA TYR A 103 5.75 2.55 5.48
C TYR A 103 5.36 1.14 5.05
N HIS A 104 6.06 0.61 4.06
CA HIS A 104 5.90 -0.74 3.54
C HIS A 104 7.21 -1.52 3.67
N ALA A 105 7.15 -2.69 4.30
CA ALA A 105 8.21 -3.69 4.25
C ALA A 105 7.75 -4.89 3.45
N ARG A 106 8.53 -5.32 2.45
CA ARG A 106 8.33 -6.58 1.75
C ARG A 106 9.18 -7.66 2.39
N LEU A 107 8.56 -8.78 2.70
CA LEU A 107 9.16 -9.97 3.26
C LEU A 107 9.12 -11.09 2.22
N THR A 108 10.14 -11.94 2.21
CA THR A 108 10.17 -13.20 1.46
C THR A 108 10.31 -14.34 2.46
N LEU A 109 9.42 -15.33 2.38
CA LEU A 109 9.37 -16.46 3.30
C LEU A 109 8.96 -17.74 2.55
N PRO A 110 9.20 -18.93 3.11
CA PRO A 110 8.72 -20.18 2.51
C PRO A 110 7.21 -20.16 2.28
N ASP A 111 6.77 -20.79 1.20
CA ASP A 111 5.35 -21.02 0.98
C ASP A 111 4.76 -21.87 2.11
N GLY A 112 3.50 -21.58 2.48
CA GLY A 112 2.84 -22.24 3.61
C GLY A 112 3.39 -21.93 5.01
N ALA A 113 4.39 -21.04 5.17
CA ALA A 113 4.90 -20.69 6.50
C ALA A 113 3.80 -20.16 7.43
N ASP A 114 3.88 -20.52 8.71
CA ASP A 114 2.98 -20.02 9.73
C ASP A 114 3.19 -18.51 9.92
N LEU A 115 2.11 -17.74 9.76
CA LEU A 115 2.11 -16.28 9.86
C LEU A 115 1.73 -15.78 11.25
N SER A 116 1.47 -16.67 12.22
CA SER A 116 1.04 -16.31 13.58
C SER A 116 2.01 -15.32 14.24
N GLY A 117 3.30 -15.67 14.33
CA GLY A 117 4.33 -14.81 14.91
C GLY A 117 4.57 -13.52 14.12
N LEU A 118 4.40 -13.54 12.79
CA LEU A 118 4.46 -12.32 11.97
C LEU A 118 3.31 -11.37 12.32
N ARG A 119 2.08 -11.90 12.42
CA ARG A 119 0.88 -11.12 12.76
C ARG A 119 0.97 -10.55 14.16
N GLU A 120 1.46 -11.32 15.13
CA GLU A 120 1.68 -10.86 16.51
C GLU A 120 2.68 -9.70 16.56
N ALA A 121 3.84 -9.85 15.92
CA ALA A 121 4.83 -8.79 15.84
C ALA A 121 4.25 -7.53 15.18
N CYS A 122 3.51 -7.68 14.07
CA CYS A 122 2.89 -6.55 13.40
C CYS A 122 1.81 -5.86 14.26
N ALA A 123 0.99 -6.63 14.98
CA ALA A 123 -0.07 -6.09 15.84
C ALA A 123 0.47 -5.16 16.94
N GLN A 124 1.62 -5.49 17.54
CA GLN A 124 2.28 -4.66 18.55
C GLN A 124 2.68 -3.28 18.03
N HIS A 125 2.93 -3.18 16.72
CA HIS A 125 3.30 -1.94 16.03
C HIS A 125 2.14 -1.35 15.21
N ARG A 126 0.92 -1.87 15.35
CA ARG A 126 -0.27 -1.49 14.55
C ARG A 126 0.00 -1.54 13.03
N ALA A 127 0.78 -2.54 12.62
CA ALA A 127 1.07 -2.81 11.24
C ALA A 127 0.19 -3.95 10.70
N HIS A 128 -0.07 -3.93 9.41
CA HIS A 128 -0.94 -4.89 8.74
C HIS A 128 -0.15 -5.78 7.79
N VAL A 129 -0.42 -7.08 7.85
CA VAL A 129 0.16 -8.07 6.93
C VAL A 129 -0.77 -8.29 5.75
N SER A 130 -0.24 -8.20 4.54
CA SER A 130 -0.96 -8.47 3.29
C SER A 130 -0.13 -9.28 2.32
N ARG A 131 -0.75 -9.72 1.23
CA ARG A 131 -0.07 -10.33 0.07
C ARG A 131 -0.59 -9.75 -1.24
N ASN A 132 0.18 -9.97 -2.30
CA ASN A 132 -0.27 -9.75 -3.67
C ASN A 132 -0.53 -11.09 -4.37
N PRO A 133 -1.79 -11.55 -4.51
CA PRO A 133 -2.10 -12.82 -5.14
C PRO A 133 -1.73 -12.88 -6.64
N LEU A 134 -1.47 -11.74 -7.30
CA LEU A 134 -0.98 -11.75 -8.68
C LEU A 134 0.48 -12.20 -8.80
N LYS A 135 1.22 -12.27 -7.68
CA LYS A 135 2.60 -12.75 -7.64
C LYS A 135 2.64 -14.17 -7.11
N VAL A 136 2.80 -15.11 -8.03
CA VAL A 136 3.14 -16.50 -7.72
C VAL A 136 4.62 -16.70 -8.00
N ARG A 137 5.33 -17.42 -7.13
CA ARG A 137 6.73 -17.78 -7.32
C ARG A 137 6.85 -19.30 -7.44
N GLU A 138 7.76 -19.75 -8.30
CA GLU A 138 8.01 -21.17 -8.56
C GLU A 138 9.13 -21.73 -7.66
N ASP A 139 9.80 -20.87 -6.89
CA ASP A 139 10.93 -21.22 -6.02
C ASP A 139 10.51 -21.70 -4.61
N GLY A 140 9.22 -21.98 -4.42
CA GLY A 140 8.68 -22.39 -3.13
C GLY A 140 8.66 -21.28 -2.07
N LEU A 141 8.82 -20.01 -2.48
CA LEU A 141 8.73 -18.85 -1.61
C LEU A 141 7.44 -18.06 -1.89
N GLN A 142 7.06 -17.21 -0.94
CA GLN A 142 5.97 -16.26 -1.07
C GLN A 142 6.38 -14.88 -0.56
N GLU A 143 5.72 -13.85 -1.10
CA GLU A 143 5.87 -12.48 -0.63
C GLU A 143 4.76 -12.12 0.37
N ARG A 144 5.16 -11.39 1.42
CA ARG A 144 4.24 -10.68 2.32
C ARG A 144 4.65 -9.22 2.39
N PHE A 145 3.66 -8.37 2.62
CA PHE A 145 3.86 -6.94 2.81
C PHE A 145 3.37 -6.57 4.20
N VAL A 146 4.19 -5.85 4.94
CA VAL A 146 3.84 -5.24 6.21
C VAL A 146 3.66 -3.75 5.97
N THR A 147 2.52 -3.22 6.37
CA THR A 147 2.16 -1.81 6.16
C THR A 147 1.93 -1.14 7.51
N LEU A 148 2.63 -0.04 7.78
CA LEU A 148 2.47 0.80 8.96
C LEU A 148 2.05 2.20 8.51
N ARG A 149 1.01 2.76 9.14
CA ARG A 149 0.56 4.13 8.87
C ARG A 149 0.77 5.01 10.09
N ALA A 150 1.19 6.25 9.85
CA ALA A 150 1.42 7.22 10.91
C ALA A 150 0.83 8.58 10.54
N TYR A 151 -0.16 9.00 11.34
CA TYR A 151 -0.87 10.26 11.19
C TYR A 151 -0.30 11.33 12.13
N GLY A 152 -0.30 12.59 11.68
CA GLY A 152 0.07 13.73 12.53
C GLY A 152 1.51 13.74 13.01
N VAL A 153 2.41 13.02 12.31
CA VAL A 153 3.83 12.93 12.63
C VAL A 153 4.69 13.36 11.46
N GLY A 154 5.95 13.69 11.75
CA GLY A 154 6.96 13.95 10.74
C GLY A 154 7.66 12.68 10.24
N ARG A 155 8.44 12.84 9.17
CA ARG A 155 9.27 11.78 8.60
C ARG A 155 10.18 11.12 9.63
N GLU A 156 10.81 11.91 10.51
CA GLU A 156 11.75 11.40 11.53
C GLU A 156 11.07 10.39 12.47
N ALA A 157 9.84 10.67 12.90
CA ALA A 157 9.10 9.81 13.81
C ALA A 157 8.62 8.52 13.13
N VAL A 158 8.14 8.58 11.88
CA VAL A 158 7.75 7.36 11.16
C VAL A 158 8.95 6.48 10.81
N GLU A 159 10.11 7.07 10.51
CA GLU A 159 11.36 6.32 10.30
C GLU A 159 11.80 5.59 11.57
N ALA A 160 11.68 6.24 12.74
CA ALA A 160 11.95 5.60 14.03
C ALA A 160 11.00 4.42 14.29
N ARG A 161 9.68 4.61 14.10
CA ARG A 161 8.67 3.54 14.24
C ARG A 161 8.92 2.38 13.27
N ALA A 162 9.31 2.70 12.03
CA ALA A 162 9.67 1.70 11.03
C ALA A 162 10.90 0.89 11.48
N ALA A 163 11.94 1.54 12.01
CA ALA A 163 13.12 0.86 12.53
C ALA A 163 12.79 -0.09 13.70
N GLU A 164 11.89 0.32 14.60
CA GLU A 164 11.40 -0.53 15.69
C GLU A 164 10.66 -1.77 15.18
N LEU A 165 9.74 -1.58 14.23
CA LEU A 165 9.01 -2.64 13.57
C LEU A 165 9.95 -3.60 12.85
N GLU A 166 10.91 -3.09 12.07
CA GLU A 166 11.93 -3.93 11.41
C GLU A 166 12.75 -4.73 12.44
N GLY A 167 13.10 -4.13 13.57
CA GLY A 167 13.76 -4.80 14.67
C GLY A 167 12.92 -5.96 15.24
N ALA A 168 11.62 -5.74 15.44
CA ALA A 168 10.70 -6.77 15.90
C ALA A 168 10.55 -7.91 14.89
N LEU A 169 10.42 -7.59 13.60
CA LEU A 169 10.37 -8.57 12.52
C LEU A 169 11.63 -9.45 12.49
N ARG A 170 12.82 -8.84 12.61
CA ARG A 170 14.10 -9.57 12.66
C ARG A 170 14.20 -10.49 13.88
N ARG A 171 13.80 -10.01 15.08
CA ARG A 171 13.79 -10.82 16.31
C ARG A 171 12.83 -12.00 16.21
N ALA A 172 11.72 -11.85 15.48
CA ALA A 172 10.78 -12.91 15.19
C ALA A 172 11.23 -13.84 14.03
N GLY A 173 12.44 -13.66 13.49
CA GLY A 173 13.03 -14.52 12.47
C GLY A 173 12.69 -14.14 11.02
N TRP A 174 12.07 -12.98 10.78
CA TRP A 174 11.68 -12.55 9.45
C TRP A 174 12.73 -11.68 8.77
N THR A 175 12.98 -11.93 7.48
CA THR A 175 13.87 -11.12 6.64
C THR A 175 13.08 -10.10 5.83
N VAL A 176 13.43 -8.82 5.99
CA VAL A 176 12.90 -7.72 5.18
C VAL A 176 13.74 -7.62 3.90
N ALA A 177 13.10 -7.85 2.75
CA ALA A 177 13.73 -7.85 1.44
C ALA A 177 13.85 -6.46 0.81
N SER A 178 12.90 -5.56 1.11
CA SER A 178 12.92 -4.17 0.65
C SER A 178 11.93 -3.34 1.43
N THR A 179 12.17 -2.04 1.50
CA THR A 179 11.29 -1.08 2.18
C THR A 179 10.95 0.10 1.29
N VAL A 180 9.80 0.72 1.57
CA VAL A 180 9.33 1.95 0.94
C VAL A 180 8.69 2.81 2.02
N LEU A 181 9.02 4.09 2.05
CA LEU A 181 8.31 5.10 2.84
C LEU A 181 7.71 6.10 1.86
N GLU A 182 6.43 6.40 2.01
CA GLU A 182 5.69 7.32 1.17
C GLU A 182 4.80 8.22 2.06
N TYR A 183 4.45 9.41 1.55
CA TYR A 183 3.55 10.34 2.23
C TYR A 183 2.26 10.49 1.44
N CYS A 184 1.15 10.03 1.98
CA CYS A 184 -0.16 10.16 1.38
C CYS A 184 -0.63 11.62 1.44
N VAL A 185 -0.77 12.24 0.26
CA VAL A 185 -1.19 13.64 0.11
C VAL A 185 -2.67 13.77 -0.26
N HIS A 186 -3.28 12.68 -0.77
CA HIS A 186 -4.69 12.59 -1.10
C HIS A 186 -5.16 11.13 -1.04
N ASP A 187 -6.30 10.92 -0.40
CA ASP A 187 -7.03 9.67 -0.35
C ASP A 187 -8.52 9.97 -0.24
N ASP A 188 -9.29 9.63 -1.26
CA ASP A 188 -10.73 9.93 -1.33
C ASP A 188 -11.62 8.87 -0.68
N HIS A 189 -11.07 7.74 -0.20
CA HIS A 189 -11.86 6.65 0.35
C HIS A 189 -11.14 5.81 1.43
N LEU A 190 -10.74 6.47 2.52
CA LEU A 190 -10.13 5.83 3.69
C LEU A 190 -10.97 4.69 4.30
N ALA A 191 -12.30 4.79 4.22
CA ALA A 191 -13.21 3.78 4.78
C ALA A 191 -13.05 2.39 4.13
N LEU A 192 -12.44 2.29 2.94
CA LEU A 192 -12.11 1.02 2.29
C LEU A 192 -11.16 0.16 3.16
N ASP A 193 -10.42 0.80 4.06
CA ASP A 193 -9.52 0.14 4.99
C ASP A 193 -10.20 -0.22 6.31
N GLY A 194 -11.52 -0.03 6.46
CA GLY A 194 -12.25 -0.41 7.68
C GLY A 194 -12.09 -1.89 8.08
N GLY A 195 -11.86 -2.77 7.10
CA GLY A 195 -11.54 -4.19 7.35
C GLY A 195 -10.11 -4.46 7.83
N TRP A 196 -9.24 -3.45 7.88
CA TRP A 196 -7.86 -3.54 8.34
C TRP A 196 -7.77 -3.39 9.87
N GLY A 197 -8.82 -2.86 10.52
CA GLY A 197 -8.80 -2.37 11.89
C GLY A 197 -8.55 -0.86 11.94
N GLN A 198 -9.03 -0.19 12.98
CA GLN A 198 -8.69 1.23 13.20
C GLN A 198 -7.16 1.36 13.41
N PRO A 199 -6.53 2.44 12.95
CA PRO A 199 -5.11 2.72 13.24
C PRO A 199 -4.82 2.93 14.73
#